data_AF-A0A951M0C7-F1
#
_entry.id   AF-A0A951M0C7-F1
#
_cell.length_a   1.000
_cell.length_b   1.000
_cell.length_c   1.000
_cell.angle_alpha   90.00
_cell.angle_beta   90.00
_cell.angle_gamma   90.00
#
_symmetry.space_group_name_H-M   'P 1'
#
loop_
_entity.id
_entity.type
_entity.pdbx_description
1 polymer ?
#
loop_
_entity_poly.entity_id
_entity_poly.type
_entity_poly.pdbx_seq_one_letter_code
_entity_poly.pdbx_strand_id
1 'polypeptide(L)'
;MKNIIALLVLACCSSAAIAQTNVNLPANNDELLARAIRIYKAPLVEKAKITEAQADKVVAIIAEIQIKMRDISADQSVTGDDRMNKLQALRAERDKKFKAIPLTDEEMKNVSAAIDEIRKNMQAAKPANN
;
A
#
# COMPACT_ATOMS: atom_id res chain seq x y z
N MET A 1 -23.18 41.17 -42.61
CA MET A 1 -23.83 40.14 -41.77
C MET A 1 -23.39 38.79 -42.32
N LYS A 2 -22.71 37.85 -41.67
CA LYS A 2 -22.36 37.50 -40.29
C LYS A 2 -20.93 36.89 -40.36
N ASN A 3 -19.92 37.36 -39.63
CA ASN A 3 -19.47 36.93 -38.29
C ASN A 3 -18.14 36.14 -38.32
N ILE A 4 -17.04 36.88 -38.12
CA ILE A 4 -15.86 36.63 -37.24
C ILE A 4 -15.11 35.28 -37.37
N ILE A 5 -13.92 35.36 -37.98
CA ILE A 5 -12.81 34.40 -37.85
C ILE A 5 -12.24 34.54 -36.42
N ALA A 6 -12.50 33.55 -35.56
CA ALA A 6 -11.93 33.49 -34.23
C ALA A 6 -10.55 32.80 -34.28
N LEU A 7 -9.56 33.47 -33.71
CA LEU A 7 -8.17 33.06 -33.57
C LEU A 7 -8.04 31.61 -33.07
N LEU A 8 -7.27 30.82 -33.82
CA LEU A 8 -6.70 29.57 -33.35
C LEU A 8 -5.43 29.89 -32.54
N VAL A 9 -5.60 30.37 -31.29
CA VAL A 9 -4.53 30.31 -30.30
C VAL A 9 -4.52 28.87 -29.79
N LEU A 10 -3.70 28.04 -30.43
CA LEU A 10 -3.20 26.80 -29.82
C LEU A 10 -2.30 27.23 -28.65
N ALA A 11 -2.94 27.60 -27.55
CA ALA A 11 -2.27 27.76 -26.27
C ALA A 11 -1.72 26.37 -25.94
N CYS A 12 -0.41 26.24 -26.13
CA CYS A 12 0.41 25.21 -25.56
C CYS A 12 0.26 25.36 -24.03
N CYS A 13 -0.82 24.81 -23.49
CA CYS A 13 -0.97 24.60 -22.07
C CYS A 13 0.07 23.53 -21.74
N SER A 14 1.28 24.03 -21.43
CA SER A 14 2.22 23.46 -20.48
C SER A 14 1.47 23.21 -19.17
N SER A 15 0.56 22.25 -19.22
CA SER A 15 -0.09 21.71 -18.05
C SER A 15 1.01 20.89 -17.42
N ALA A 16 1.62 21.49 -16.40
CA ALA A 16 2.55 20.84 -15.51
C ALA A 16 2.09 19.39 -15.31
N ALA A 17 3.02 18.46 -15.49
CA ALA A 17 2.80 17.05 -15.22
C ALA A 17 1.98 16.90 -13.95
N ILE A 18 0.68 16.61 -14.10
CA ILE A 18 -0.10 16.05 -13.03
C ILE A 18 0.53 14.68 -12.88
N ALA A 19 1.51 14.57 -11.99
CA ALA A 19 1.93 13.31 -11.43
C ALA A 19 0.69 12.77 -10.74
N GLN A 20 -0.15 12.08 -11.52
CA GLN A 20 -1.16 11.19 -11.01
C GLN A 20 -0.38 10.16 -10.21
N THR A 21 -0.25 10.37 -8.91
CA THR A 21 0.12 9.32 -7.98
C THR A 21 -1.09 8.39 -7.87
N ASN A 22 -1.45 7.77 -8.99
CA ASN A 22 -1.97 6.43 -8.96
C ASN A 22 -1.03 5.68 -8.03
N VAL A 23 -1.55 5.18 -6.92
CA VAL A 23 -0.82 4.20 -6.12
C VAL A 23 -0.82 2.93 -6.96
N ASN A 24 -0.08 2.96 -8.06
CA ASN A 24 0.13 1.83 -8.93
C ASN A 24 0.96 0.89 -8.08
N LEU A 25 0.33 -0.15 -7.55
CA LEU A 25 1.09 -1.21 -6.91
C LEU A 25 2.02 -1.76 -8.01
N PRO A 26 3.32 -1.90 -7.72
CA PRO A 26 4.23 -2.53 -8.65
C PRO A 26 3.66 -3.85 -9.17
N ALA A 27 3.75 -4.06 -10.48
CA ALA A 27 3.28 -5.29 -11.11
C ALA A 27 4.12 -6.51 -10.69
N ASN A 28 5.41 -6.29 -10.40
CA ASN A 28 6.33 -7.34 -9.97
C ASN A 28 6.36 -7.47 -8.44
N ASN A 29 6.64 -8.67 -7.95
CA ASN A 29 6.65 -8.99 -6.52
C ASN A 29 7.88 -8.44 -5.79
N ASP A 30 9.03 -8.38 -6.46
CA ASP A 30 10.30 -7.95 -5.87
C ASP A 30 10.28 -6.44 -5.53
N GLU A 31 9.68 -5.63 -6.38
CA GLU A 31 9.49 -4.20 -6.17
C GLU A 31 8.41 -3.94 -5.11
N LEU A 32 7.40 -4.81 -4.99
CA LEU A 32 6.48 -4.77 -3.85
C LEU A 32 7.22 -5.01 -2.54
N LEU A 33 8.11 -6.00 -2.49
CA LEU A 33 8.94 -6.26 -1.32
C LEU A 33 9.90 -5.10 -1.04
N ALA A 34 10.61 -4.60 -2.06
CA ALA A 34 11.52 -3.45 -1.91
C ALA A 34 10.79 -2.20 -1.44
N ARG A 35 9.58 -1.96 -1.95
CA ARG A 35 8.70 -0.90 -1.47
C ARG A 35 8.30 -1.11 -0.02
N ALA A 36 7.95 -2.33 0.38
CA ALA A 36 7.62 -2.65 1.75
C ALA A 36 8.83 -2.41 2.68
N ILE A 37 10.03 -2.82 2.29
CA ILE A 37 11.27 -2.56 3.04
C ILE A 37 11.45 -1.05 3.25
N ARG A 38 11.40 -0.26 2.17
CA ARG A 38 11.59 1.19 2.23
C ARG A 38 10.58 1.90 3.14
N ILE A 39 9.33 1.44 3.14
CA ILE A 39 8.24 2.11 3.88
C ILE A 39 8.21 1.67 5.35
N TYR A 40 8.36 0.37 5.60
CA TYR A 40 8.05 -0.21 6.92
C TYR A 40 9.30 -0.49 7.75
N LYS A 41 10.45 -0.86 7.16
CA LYS A 41 11.60 -1.37 7.94
C LYS A 41 12.12 -0.34 8.96
N ALA A 42 12.39 0.89 8.52
CA ALA A 42 12.92 1.93 9.41
C ALA A 42 11.96 2.27 10.57
N PRO A 43 10.67 2.57 10.35
CA PRO A 43 9.74 2.78 11.46
C PRO A 43 9.62 1.60 12.44
N LEU A 44 9.72 0.36 11.95
CA LEU A 44 9.68 -0.82 12.82
C LEU A 44 10.90 -0.87 13.75
N VAL A 45 12.10 -0.62 13.24
CA VAL A 45 13.32 -0.61 14.06
C VAL A 45 13.35 0.62 14.98
N GLU A 46 13.05 1.81 14.44
CA GLU A 46 13.21 3.07 15.16
C GLU A 46 12.09 3.36 16.16
N LYS A 47 10.83 3.09 15.78
CA LYS A 47 9.65 3.38 16.61
C LYS A 47 9.17 2.15 17.36
N ALA A 48 9.11 1.00 16.69
CA ALA A 48 8.69 -0.24 17.35
C ALA A 48 9.80 -0.93 18.14
N LYS A 49 11.05 -0.46 18.01
CA LYS A 49 12.22 -0.93 18.77
C LYS A 49 12.52 -2.42 18.63
N ILE A 50 12.04 -3.04 17.55
CA ILE A 50 12.35 -4.43 17.23
C ILE A 50 13.68 -4.52 16.48
N THR A 51 14.34 -5.68 16.56
CA THR A 51 15.58 -5.94 15.83
C THR A 51 15.37 -5.90 14.31
N GLU A 52 16.44 -5.66 13.55
CA GLU A 52 16.37 -5.72 12.08
C GLU A 52 15.85 -7.07 11.57
N ALA A 53 16.27 -8.17 12.19
CA ALA A 53 15.84 -9.51 11.81
C ALA A 53 14.34 -9.75 12.08
N GLN A 54 13.78 -9.18 13.14
CA GLN A 54 12.34 -9.20 13.38
C GLN A 54 11.60 -8.30 12.38
N ALA A 55 12.13 -7.10 12.11
CA ALA A 55 11.56 -6.17 11.13
C ALA A 55 11.52 -6.77 9.73
N ASP A 56 12.55 -7.49 9.31
CA ASP A 56 12.59 -8.18 8.01
C ASP A 56 11.46 -9.20 7.87
N LYS A 57 11.17 -9.96 8.94
CA LYS A 57 10.03 -10.90 8.97
C LYS A 57 8.69 -10.18 8.85
N VAL A 58 8.51 -9.09 9.61
CA VAL A 58 7.29 -8.27 9.55
C VAL A 58 7.07 -7.73 8.13
N VAL A 59 8.11 -7.16 7.53
CA VAL A 59 8.08 -6.59 6.18
C VAL A 59 7.77 -7.65 5.13
N ALA A 60 8.41 -8.82 5.22
CA ALA A 60 8.15 -9.93 4.30
C ALA A 60 6.69 -10.38 4.34
N ILE A 61 6.10 -10.49 5.54
CA ILE A 61 4.67 -10.81 5.71
C ILE A 61 3.80 -9.72 5.10
N ILE A 62 4.10 -8.44 5.33
CA ILE A 62 3.34 -7.32 4.73
C ILE A 62 3.36 -7.41 3.20
N ALA A 63 4.54 -7.63 2.60
CA ALA A 63 4.70 -7.76 1.15
C ALA A 63 3.93 -8.97 0.60
N GLU A 64 4.05 -10.14 1.23
CA GLU A 64 3.34 -11.35 0.82
C GLU A 64 1.82 -11.15 0.84
N ILE A 65 1.29 -10.54 1.91
CA ILE A 65 -0.15 -10.27 2.03
C ILE A 65 -0.61 -9.27 0.97
N GLN A 66 0.18 -8.24 0.65
CA GLN A 66 -0.15 -7.31 -0.44
C GLN A 66 -0.19 -8.01 -1.80
N ILE A 67 0.75 -8.92 -2.08
CA ILE A 67 0.76 -9.74 -3.29
C ILE A 67 -0.52 -10.59 -3.37
N LYS A 68 -0.83 -11.35 -2.31
CA LYS A 68 -2.05 -12.18 -2.28
C LYS A 68 -3.33 -11.36 -2.40
N MET A 69 -3.40 -10.18 -1.77
CA MET A 69 -4.55 -9.27 -1.92
C MET A 69 -4.70 -8.82 -3.37
N ARG A 70 -3.60 -8.46 -4.05
CA ARG A 70 -3.62 -8.09 -5.46
C ARG A 70 -4.12 -9.25 -6.32
N ASP A 71 -3.61 -10.45 -6.09
CA ASP A 71 -3.97 -11.63 -6.88
C ASP A 71 -5.46 -12.00 -6.70
N ILE A 72 -5.98 -11.95 -5.46
CA ILE A 72 -7.42 -12.14 -5.16
C ILE A 72 -8.28 -11.06 -5.83
N SER A 73 -7.79 -9.82 -5.89
CA SER A 73 -8.52 -8.71 -6.52
C SER A 73 -8.51 -8.79 -8.04
N ALA A 74 -7.42 -9.30 -8.61
CA ALA A 74 -7.26 -9.50 -10.06
C ALA A 74 -8.03 -10.73 -10.56
N ASP A 75 -8.29 -11.71 -9.69
CA ASP A 75 -9.06 -12.91 -10.01
C ASP A 75 -10.51 -12.55 -10.43
N GLN A 76 -10.77 -12.68 -11.74
CA GLN A 76 -12.08 -12.45 -12.36
C GLN A 76 -12.98 -13.69 -12.29
N SER A 77 -12.47 -14.84 -11.85
CA SER A 77 -13.23 -16.09 -11.78
C SER A 77 -14.07 -16.22 -10.52
N VAL A 78 -13.85 -15.35 -9.52
CA VAL A 78 -14.57 -15.37 -8.24
C VAL A 78 -15.69 -14.33 -8.17
N THR A 79 -16.75 -14.68 -7.46
CA THR A 79 -17.85 -13.77 -7.14
C THR A 79 -17.42 -12.75 -6.07
N GLY A 80 -18.24 -11.71 -5.86
CA GLY A 80 -17.99 -10.70 -4.84
C GLY A 80 -17.90 -11.27 -3.42
N ASP A 81 -18.82 -12.20 -3.08
CA ASP A 81 -18.86 -12.84 -1.76
C ASP A 81 -17.67 -13.77 -1.55
N ASP A 82 -17.30 -14.55 -2.57
CA ASP A 82 -16.11 -15.41 -2.51
C ASP A 82 -14.83 -14.59 -2.36
N ARG A 83 -14.73 -13.47 -3.08
CA ARG A 83 -13.61 -12.54 -2.94
C ARG A 83 -13.53 -11.98 -1.53
N MET A 84 -14.66 -11.57 -0.94
CA MET A 84 -14.70 -11.09 0.45
C MET A 84 -14.23 -12.17 1.42
N ASN A 85 -14.71 -13.41 1.27
CA ASN A 85 -14.31 -14.55 2.11
C ASN A 85 -12.81 -14.84 2.00
N LYS A 86 -12.25 -14.85 0.78
CA LYS A 86 -10.80 -15.01 0.55
C LYS A 86 -10.00 -13.88 1.22
N LEU A 87 -10.46 -12.64 1.13
CA LEU A 87 -9.79 -11.50 1.77
C LEU A 87 -9.86 -11.56 3.31
N GLN A 88 -10.97 -12.02 3.89
CA GLN A 88 -11.08 -12.22 5.33
C GLN A 88 -10.14 -13.34 5.81
N ALA A 89 -10.12 -14.47 5.10
CA ALA A 89 -9.19 -15.57 5.39
C ALA A 89 -7.73 -15.11 5.32
N LEU A 90 -7.39 -14.28 4.33
CA LEU A 90 -6.05 -13.72 4.19
C LEU A 90 -5.67 -12.79 5.37
N ARG A 91 -6.62 -12.02 5.90
CA ARG A 91 -6.39 -11.20 7.11
C ARG A 91 -6.12 -12.07 8.34
N ALA A 92 -6.87 -13.16 8.51
CA ALA A 92 -6.63 -14.11 9.59
C ALA A 92 -5.26 -14.81 9.45
N GLU A 93 -4.87 -15.16 8.21
CA GLU A 93 -3.54 -15.71 7.92
C GLU A 93 -2.42 -14.72 8.30
N ARG A 94 -2.56 -13.44 7.92
CA ARG A 94 -1.64 -12.37 8.32
C ARG A 94 -1.49 -12.31 9.84
N ASP A 95 -2.60 -12.30 10.57
CA ASP A 95 -2.57 -12.18 12.03
C ASP A 95 -1.88 -13.38 12.68
N LYS A 96 -2.10 -14.59 12.14
CA LYS A 96 -1.38 -15.79 12.56
C LYS A 96 0.12 -15.67 12.28
N LYS A 97 0.51 -15.14 11.12
CA LYS A 97 1.93 -14.95 10.75
C LYS A 97 2.64 -13.92 11.63
N PHE A 98 1.98 -12.80 11.96
CA PHE A 98 2.57 -11.82 12.88
C PHE A 98 2.76 -12.39 14.28
N LYS A 99 1.80 -13.15 14.81
CA LYS A 99 1.92 -13.83 16.11
C LYS A 99 3.02 -14.89 16.16
N ALA A 100 3.45 -15.42 15.01
CA ALA A 100 4.56 -16.38 14.93
C ALA A 100 5.94 -15.72 14.96
N ILE A 101 6.02 -14.39 14.83
CA ILE A 101 7.28 -13.67 15.04
C ILE A 101 7.52 -13.62 16.55
N PRO A 102 8.73 -13.98 17.02
CA PRO A 102 9.06 -13.91 18.45
C PRO A 102 9.20 -12.45 18.87
N LEU A 103 8.06 -11.81 19.14
CA LEU A 103 7.92 -10.47 19.67
C LEU A 103 7.29 -10.56 21.06
N THR A 104 7.72 -9.69 21.96
CA THR A 104 7.01 -9.47 23.22
C THR A 104 5.68 -8.77 22.97
N ASP A 105 4.77 -8.80 23.96
CA ASP A 105 3.47 -8.12 23.85
C ASP A 105 3.62 -6.60 23.64
N GLU A 106 4.63 -5.99 24.27
CA GLU A 106 4.96 -4.57 24.11
C GLU A 106 5.47 -4.29 22.69
N GLU A 107 6.38 -5.11 22.16
CA GLU A 107 6.86 -5.00 20.79
C GLU A 107 5.73 -5.19 19.77
N MET A 108 4.83 -6.16 19.96
CA MET A 108 3.68 -6.35 19.08
C MET A 108 2.75 -5.13 19.05
N LYS A 109 2.51 -4.51 20.21
CA LYS A 109 1.73 -3.27 20.31
C LYS A 109 2.41 -2.13 19.55
N ASN A 110 3.73 -1.98 19.71
CA ASN A 110 4.47 -0.92 19.06
C ASN A 110 4.58 -1.13 17.54
N VAL A 111 4.74 -2.38 17.08
CA VAL A 111 4.68 -2.76 15.66
C VAL A 111 3.32 -2.39 15.06
N SER A 112 2.24 -2.73 15.75
CA SER A 112 0.88 -2.40 15.31
C SER A 112 0.68 -0.89 15.19
N ALA A 113 1.13 -0.12 16.21
CA ALA A 113 1.07 1.33 16.20
C ALA A 113 1.88 1.96 15.06
N ALA A 114 3.10 1.46 14.80
CA ALA A 114 3.94 1.95 13.71
C ALA A 114 3.31 1.69 12.33
N ILE A 115 2.76 0.49 12.11
CA ILE A 115 2.05 0.15 10.87
C ILE A 115 0.80 1.02 10.67
N ASP A 116 0.06 1.28 11.74
CA ASP A 116 -1.14 2.12 11.70
C ASP A 116 -0.81 3.58 11.40
N GLU A 117 0.27 4.11 11.97
CA GLU A 117 0.75 5.46 11.66
C GLU A 117 1.13 5.59 10.18
N ILE A 118 1.89 4.64 9.66
CA ILE A 118 2.24 4.59 8.23
C ILE A 118 0.98 4.56 7.37
N ARG A 119 -0.01 3.73 7.74
CA ARG A 119 -1.29 3.64 7.02
C ARG A 119 -2.03 4.98 7.02
N LYS A 120 -2.12 5.65 8.16
CA LYS A 120 -2.75 6.98 8.28
C LYS A 120 -2.03 8.02 7.43
N ASN A 121 -0.71 8.03 7.45
CA ASN A 121 0.10 8.95 6.65
C ASN A 121 -0.11 8.73 5.13
N MET A 122 -0.20 7.47 4.70
CA MET A 122 -0.52 7.15 3.29
C MET A 122 -1.95 7.54 2.90
N GLN A 123 -2.91 7.45 3.83
CA GLN A 123 -4.29 7.88 3.60
C GLN A 123 -4.40 9.41 3.52
N ALA A 124 -3.74 10.14 4.43
CA ALA A 124 -3.72 11.59 4.44
C ALA A 124 -3.00 12.19 3.21
N ALA A 125 -2.00 11.48 2.67
CA ALA A 125 -1.31 11.89 1.45
C ALA A 125 -2.13 11.64 0.17
N LYS A 126 -3.26 10.93 0.24
CA LYS A 126 -4.18 10.79 -0.90
C LYS A 126 -5.05 12.05 -0.95
N PRO A 127 -4.95 12.92 -1.98
CA PRO A 127 -5.85 14.06 -2.08
C PRO A 127 -7.29 13.54 -2.08
N ALA A 128 -8.14 14.13 -1.25
CA ALA A 128 -9.57 13.91 -1.30
C ALA A 128 -10.04 14.40 -2.67
N ASN A 129 -10.19 13.48 -3.63
CA ASN A 129 -10.95 13.77 -4.84
C ASN A 129 -12.41 13.97 -4.41
N ASN A 130 -12.79 15.23 -4.19
CA ASN A 130 -14.17 15.70 -4.17
C ASN A 130 -14.55 16.14 -5.59
#